data_AF-A0A067FF12-F1
#
_entry.id   AF-A0A067FF12-F1
#
_cell.length_a   1.000
_cell.length_b   1.000
_cell.length_c   1.000
_cell.angle_alpha   90.00
_cell.angle_beta   90.00
_cell.angle_gamma   90.00
#
_symmetry.space_group_name_H-M   'P 1'
#
loop_
_entity.id
_entity.type
_entity.pdbx_description
1 polymer ?
#
loop_
_entity_poly.entity_id
_entity_poly.type
_entity_poly.pdbx_seq_one_letter_code
_entity_poly.pdbx_strand_id
1 'polypeptide(L)'
;MAILFSLVARGSVVLAECSATATNASAIARQILDKIPGNNDSHVSYSQDRYIFHVKRTDGLTVLCMADDTAGRRIPFAFLEDIHQRFVKTYGRAVLSAQAYGMNDEFSRVLSQQMEYYSDDPNADRINRIKGEMSQVEMS
;
A
#
# COMPACT_ATOMS: atom_id res chain seq x y z
N MET A 1 -4.09 -12.26 -11.04
CA MET A 1 -3.79 -11.49 -9.83
C MET A 1 -2.55 -10.67 -10.08
N ALA A 2 -2.72 -9.37 -10.30
CA ALA A 2 -1.62 -8.45 -10.49
C ALA A 2 -1.91 -7.14 -9.75
N ILE A 3 -0.96 -6.73 -8.91
CA ILE A 3 -0.92 -5.37 -8.37
C ILE A 3 -0.26 -4.50 -9.44
N LEU A 4 -1.03 -3.57 -10.00
CA LEU A 4 -0.64 -2.81 -11.19
C LEU A 4 -0.18 -1.39 -10.87
N PHE A 5 -0.54 -0.89 -9.70
CA PHE A 5 -0.19 0.44 -9.21
C PHE A 5 -0.14 0.44 -7.70
N SER A 6 0.75 1.23 -7.11
CA SER A 6 0.76 1.49 -5.68
C SER A 6 1.31 2.87 -5.35
N LEU A 7 0.92 3.39 -4.19
CA LEU A 7 1.44 4.64 -3.65
C LEU A 7 1.53 4.61 -2.13
N VAL A 8 2.34 5.53 -1.60
CA VAL A 8 2.39 5.92 -0.19
C VAL A 8 2.13 7.42 -0.10
N ALA A 9 1.26 7.82 0.82
CA ALA A 9 0.86 9.21 1.03
C ALA A 9 0.77 9.59 2.52
N ARG A 10 0.93 10.89 2.79
CA ARG A 10 0.63 11.53 4.08
C ARG A 10 -0.50 12.53 3.86
N GLY A 11 -1.71 12.19 4.30
CA GLY A 11 -2.91 12.91 3.88
C GLY A 11 -3.07 12.80 2.36
N SER A 12 -3.25 13.94 1.68
CA SER A 12 -3.30 14.01 0.21
C SER A 12 -1.92 14.16 -0.46
N VAL A 13 -0.84 14.27 0.33
CA VAL A 13 0.52 14.41 -0.20
C VAL A 13 1.07 13.03 -0.56
N VAL A 14 1.17 12.74 -1.86
CA VAL A 14 1.84 11.53 -2.36
C VAL A 14 3.34 11.66 -2.14
N LEU A 15 3.95 10.66 -1.49
CA LEU A 15 5.38 10.64 -1.14
C LEU A 15 6.19 9.78 -2.10
N ALA A 16 5.59 8.67 -2.56
CA ALA A 16 6.12 7.79 -3.59
C ALA A 16 4.96 7.06 -4.27
N GLU A 17 5.08 6.81 -5.57
CA GLU A 17 4.16 5.96 -6.32
C GLU A 17 4.92 5.14 -7.36
N CYS A 18 4.34 4.03 -7.79
CA CYS A 18 4.86 3.19 -8.84
C CYS A 18 3.72 2.61 -9.66
N SER A 19 3.93 2.51 -10.96
CA SER A 19 2.94 1.96 -11.90
C SER A 19 3.62 0.94 -12.80
N ALA A 20 3.05 -0.27 -12.86
CA ALA A 20 3.53 -1.34 -13.72
C ALA A 20 2.96 -1.24 -15.16
N THR A 21 1.92 -0.44 -15.37
CA THR A 21 1.26 -0.30 -16.67
C THR A 21 0.60 1.06 -16.85
N ALA A 22 0.54 1.56 -18.09
CA ALA A 22 -0.04 2.86 -18.40
C ALA A 22 -1.55 2.87 -18.09
N THR A 23 -1.94 3.62 -17.05
CA THR A 23 -3.32 3.69 -16.54
C THR A 23 -3.62 5.07 -15.97
N ASN A 24 -4.89 5.35 -15.71
CA ASN A 24 -5.32 6.52 -14.94
C ASN A 24 -5.30 6.29 -13.41
N ALA A 25 -4.66 5.22 -12.93
CA ALA A 25 -4.69 4.81 -11.53
C ALA A 25 -4.23 5.91 -10.57
N SER A 26 -3.18 6.65 -10.93
CA SER A 26 -2.65 7.76 -10.11
C SER A 26 -3.69 8.88 -9.92
N ALA A 27 -4.50 9.18 -10.94
CA ALA A 27 -5.56 10.18 -10.83
C ALA A 27 -6.71 9.69 -9.92
N ILE A 28 -7.14 8.44 -10.08
CA ILE A 28 -8.18 7.84 -9.24
C ILE A 28 -7.71 7.74 -7.78
N ALA A 29 -6.46 7.31 -7.56
CA ALA A 29 -5.88 7.19 -6.24
C ALA A 29 -5.87 8.53 -5.49
N ARG A 30 -5.52 9.64 -6.17
CA ARG A 30 -5.62 10.99 -5.58
C ARG A 30 -7.05 11.35 -5.18
N GLN A 31 -8.04 11.04 -6.01
CA GLN A 31 -9.45 11.26 -5.64
C GLN A 31 -9.88 10.43 -4.43
N ILE A 32 -9.33 9.22 -4.28
CA ILE A 32 -9.56 8.39 -3.10
C ILE A 32 -8.93 9.02 -1.86
N LEU A 33 -7.68 9.51 -1.96
CA LEU A 33 -7.00 10.20 -0.85
C LEU A 33 -7.79 11.40 -0.34
N ASP A 34 -8.36 12.21 -1.25
CA ASP A 34 -9.17 13.38 -0.88
C ASP A 34 -10.50 13.01 -0.20
N LYS A 35 -11.00 11.79 -0.43
CA LYS A 35 -12.27 11.30 0.12
C LYS A 35 -12.13 10.56 1.44
N ILE A 36 -10.92 10.12 1.83
CA ILE A 36 -10.72 9.35 3.06
C ILE A 36 -10.81 10.31 4.26
N PRO A 37 -11.89 10.23 5.07
CA PRO A 37 -12.12 11.21 6.12
C PRO A 37 -11.30 10.90 7.40
N GLY A 38 -11.00 11.95 8.16
CA GLY A 38 -10.53 11.85 9.54
C GLY A 38 -9.04 11.55 9.68
N ASN A 39 -8.63 11.11 10.88
CA ASN A 39 -7.24 10.73 11.23
C ASN A 39 -7.11 9.29 11.73
N ASN A 40 -8.19 8.51 11.69
CA ASN A 40 -8.22 7.17 12.24
C ASN A 40 -7.64 6.14 11.27
N ASP A 41 -7.10 5.07 11.85
CA ASP A 41 -6.69 3.89 11.13
C ASP A 41 -7.88 3.25 10.43
N SER A 42 -7.67 2.81 9.19
CA SER A 42 -8.76 2.24 8.38
C SER A 42 -8.22 1.34 7.28
N HIS A 43 -9.03 0.34 6.91
CA HIS A 43 -8.77 -0.58 5.82
C HIS A 43 -10.01 -0.67 4.95
N VAL A 44 -9.94 -0.11 3.75
CA VAL A 44 -11.09 0.02 2.84
C VAL A 44 -10.73 -0.43 1.44
N SER A 45 -11.74 -0.72 0.63
CA SER A 45 -11.52 -1.07 -0.78
C SER A 45 -12.60 -0.41 -1.63
N TYR A 46 -12.17 0.18 -2.74
CA TYR A 46 -13.03 0.89 -3.68
C TYR A 46 -12.98 0.17 -5.03
N SER A 47 -14.12 -0.32 -5.48
CA SER A 47 -14.23 -0.91 -6.82
C SER A 47 -14.35 0.20 -7.88
N GLN A 48 -13.58 0.08 -8.95
CA GLN A 48 -13.63 0.93 -10.14
C GLN A 48 -13.49 0.05 -11.37
N ASP A 49 -14.59 -0.15 -12.10
CA ASP A 49 -14.68 -1.09 -13.22
C ASP A 49 -14.19 -2.50 -12.86
N ARG A 50 -13.10 -2.97 -13.51
CA ARG A 50 -12.50 -4.29 -13.30
C ARG A 50 -11.37 -4.28 -12.26
N TYR A 51 -11.14 -3.14 -11.63
CA TYR A 51 -10.06 -2.95 -10.67
C TYR A 51 -10.61 -2.64 -9.29
N ILE A 52 -9.83 -3.02 -8.29
CA ILE A 52 -10.10 -2.69 -6.89
C ILE A 52 -8.92 -1.90 -6.35
N PHE A 53 -9.22 -0.75 -5.77
CA PHE A 53 -8.27 0.07 -5.04
C PHE A 53 -8.34 -0.29 -3.56
N HIS A 54 -7.32 -0.97 -3.05
CA HIS A 54 -7.21 -1.32 -1.64
C HIS A 54 -6.43 -0.22 -0.92
N VAL A 55 -6.93 0.20 0.24
CA VAL A 55 -6.33 1.28 1.02
C VAL A 55 -6.14 0.84 2.46
N LYS A 56 -4.92 1.03 2.96
CA LYS A 56 -4.55 0.89 4.35
C LYS A 56 -4.11 2.24 4.88
N ARG A 57 -4.67 2.66 6.01
CA ARG A 57 -4.18 3.81 6.75
C ARG A 57 -3.80 3.39 8.16
N THR A 58 -2.58 3.75 8.55
CA THR A 58 -2.01 3.45 9.86
C THR A 58 -1.03 4.55 10.23
N ASP A 59 -1.14 5.09 11.44
CA ASP A 59 -0.23 6.11 11.99
C ASP A 59 -0.10 7.36 11.10
N GLY A 60 -1.20 7.78 10.47
CA GLY A 60 -1.24 8.95 9.60
C GLY A 60 -0.64 8.75 8.20
N LEU A 61 -0.15 7.54 7.88
CA LEU A 61 0.28 7.15 6.54
C LEU A 61 -0.81 6.36 5.84
N THR A 62 -1.00 6.66 4.56
CA THR A 62 -1.89 5.92 3.67
C THR A 62 -1.06 5.17 2.64
N VAL A 63 -1.21 3.86 2.59
CA VAL A 63 -0.70 3.01 1.53
C VAL A 63 -1.89 2.54 0.70
N LEU A 64 -1.77 2.64 -0.62
CA LEU A 64 -2.83 2.27 -1.54
C LEU A 64 -2.25 1.44 -2.68
N CYS A 65 -3.00 0.46 -3.15
CA CYS A 65 -2.70 -0.27 -4.37
C CYS A 65 -3.94 -0.49 -5.22
N MET A 66 -3.74 -0.63 -6.53
CA MET A 66 -4.74 -1.06 -7.49
C MET A 66 -4.42 -2.49 -7.91
N ALA A 67 -5.39 -3.38 -7.79
CA ALA A 67 -5.31 -4.77 -8.23
C ALA A 67 -6.49 -5.13 -9.12
N ASP A 68 -6.36 -6.20 -9.89
CA ASP A 68 -7.49 -6.87 -10.55
C ASP A 68 -8.49 -7.41 -9.52
N ASP A 69 -9.78 -7.44 -9.87
CA ASP A 69 -10.84 -7.96 -9.01
C ASP A 69 -10.62 -9.44 -8.59
N THR A 70 -9.91 -10.22 -9.40
CA THR A 70 -9.56 -11.60 -9.11
C THR A 70 -8.53 -11.77 -7.99
N ALA A 71 -7.83 -10.69 -7.58
CA ALA A 71 -6.85 -10.73 -6.50
C ALA A 71 -7.45 -11.02 -5.11
N GLY A 72 -8.76 -10.79 -4.96
CA GLY A 72 -9.40 -10.77 -3.64
C GLY A 72 -8.78 -9.70 -2.74
N ARG A 73 -8.88 -9.88 -1.42
CA ARG A 73 -8.40 -8.89 -0.43
C ARG A 73 -7.10 -9.30 0.26
N ARG A 74 -6.87 -10.59 0.44
CA ARG A 74 -5.78 -11.12 1.29
C ARG A 74 -4.41 -10.63 0.83
N ILE A 75 -4.10 -10.86 -0.45
CA ILE A 75 -2.78 -10.55 -1.01
C ILE A 75 -2.55 -9.04 -1.14
N PRO A 76 -3.50 -8.23 -1.66
CA PRO A 76 -3.36 -6.78 -1.65
C PRO A 76 -3.12 -6.19 -0.26
N PHE A 77 -3.88 -6.60 0.76
CA PHE A 77 -3.66 -6.08 2.12
C PHE A 77 -2.34 -6.56 2.76
N ALA A 78 -1.88 -7.77 2.44
CA ALA A 78 -0.55 -8.22 2.87
C ALA A 78 0.58 -7.39 2.24
N PHE A 79 0.45 -7.06 0.95
CA PHE A 79 1.34 -6.13 0.26
C PHE A 79 1.33 -4.75 0.94
N LEU A 80 0.14 -4.18 1.22
CA LEU A 80 0.02 -2.86 1.85
C LEU A 80 0.67 -2.82 3.25
N GLU A 81 0.56 -3.91 4.02
CA GLU A 81 1.23 -4.05 5.32
C GLU A 81 2.76 -4.05 5.18
N ASP A 82 3.30 -4.86 4.26
CA ASP A 82 4.75 -4.92 4.02
C ASP A 82 5.30 -3.55 3.55
N ILE A 83 4.59 -2.89 2.65
CA ILE A 83 4.97 -1.54 2.20
C ILE A 83 4.95 -0.54 3.34
N HIS A 84 3.92 -0.55 4.20
CA HIS A 84 3.85 0.33 5.37
C HIS A 84 5.04 0.10 6.30
N GLN A 85 5.32 -1.15 6.66
CA GLN A 85 6.44 -1.50 7.55
C GLN A 85 7.79 -1.06 6.97
N ARG A 86 8.04 -1.31 5.68
CA ARG A 86 9.27 -0.88 5.00
C ARG A 86 9.39 0.63 4.98
N PHE A 87 8.31 1.34 4.65
CA PHE A 87 8.33 2.80 4.55
C PHE A 87 8.61 3.46 5.90
N VAL A 88 7.94 3.00 6.97
CA VAL A 88 8.17 3.48 8.34
C VAL A 88 9.57 3.15 8.82
N LYS A 89 10.06 1.93 8.55
CA LYS A 89 11.42 1.51 8.93
C LYS A 89 12.50 2.35 8.24
N THR A 90 12.31 2.69 6.97
CA THR A 90 13.30 3.46 6.19
C THR A 90 13.28 4.95 6.53
N TYR A 91 12.10 5.57 6.59
CA TYR A 91 11.99 7.03 6.66
C TYR A 91 11.55 7.57 8.02
N GLY A 92 10.83 6.78 8.82
CA GLY A 92 10.39 7.15 10.16
C GLY A 92 9.82 8.57 10.26
N ARG A 93 10.42 9.40 11.12
CA ARG A 93 9.97 10.78 11.36
C ARG A 93 10.22 11.75 10.21
N ALA A 94 11.13 11.43 9.26
CA ALA A 94 11.39 12.28 8.10
C ALA A 94 10.14 12.48 7.23
N VAL A 95 9.21 11.53 7.31
CA VAL A 95 7.94 11.59 6.59
C VAL A 95 7.07 12.77 7.02
N LEU A 96 7.21 13.31 8.24
CA LEU A 96 6.31 14.38 8.73
C LEU A 96 6.47 15.71 7.98
N SER A 97 7.66 15.98 7.44
CA SER A 97 7.97 17.21 6.70
C SER A 97 8.31 16.98 5.23
N ALA A 98 8.29 15.73 4.77
CA ALA A 98 8.57 15.37 3.37
C ALA A 98 7.65 16.12 2.40
N GLN A 99 8.23 16.59 1.29
CA GLN A 99 7.51 17.18 0.18
C GLN A 99 6.86 16.10 -0.69
N ALA A 100 5.94 16.51 -1.57
CA ALA A 100 5.37 15.61 -2.56
C ALA A 100 6.49 14.95 -3.37
N TYR A 101 6.38 13.63 -3.56
CA TYR A 101 7.36 12.80 -4.27
C TYR A 101 8.78 12.78 -3.68
N GLY A 102 8.98 13.31 -2.46
CA GLY A 102 10.31 13.43 -1.85
C GLY A 102 11.01 12.10 -1.55
N MET A 103 10.29 10.98 -1.59
CA MET A 103 10.84 9.62 -1.36
C MET A 103 10.78 8.76 -2.63
N ASN A 104 10.35 9.33 -3.76
CA ASN A 104 9.98 8.56 -4.93
C ASN A 104 11.16 7.88 -5.63
N ASP A 105 12.31 8.56 -5.75
CA ASP A 105 13.47 8.06 -6.50
C ASP A 105 14.01 6.72 -5.96
N GLU A 106 13.94 6.52 -4.65
CA GLU A 106 14.34 5.31 -3.96
C GLU A 106 13.16 4.36 -3.79
N PHE A 107 12.06 4.83 -3.22
CA PHE A 107 10.99 3.94 -2.78
C PHE A 107 10.12 3.41 -3.92
N SER A 108 10.05 4.09 -5.07
CA SER A 108 9.35 3.56 -6.26
C SER A 108 9.92 2.22 -6.72
N ARG A 109 11.22 1.98 -6.53
CA ARG A 109 11.88 0.70 -6.85
C ARG A 109 11.43 -0.41 -5.90
N VAL A 110 11.30 -0.08 -4.60
CA VAL A 110 10.78 -1.00 -3.58
C VAL A 110 9.33 -1.35 -3.91
N LEU A 111 8.50 -0.35 -4.24
CA LEU A 111 7.13 -0.57 -4.69
C LEU A 111 7.08 -1.50 -5.90
N SER A 112 7.88 -1.25 -6.93
CA SER A 112 7.95 -2.09 -8.13
C SER A 112 8.26 -3.55 -7.79
N GLN A 113 9.32 -3.78 -7.00
CA GLN A 113 9.76 -5.14 -6.65
C GLN A 113 8.70 -5.88 -5.82
N GLN A 114 8.06 -5.20 -4.87
CA GLN A 114 7.01 -5.83 -4.06
C GLN A 114 5.72 -6.04 -4.87
N MET A 115 5.37 -5.15 -5.80
CA MET A 115 4.23 -5.38 -6.69
C MET A 115 4.42 -6.65 -7.51
N GLU A 116 5.61 -6.87 -8.07
CA GLU A 116 5.96 -8.10 -8.81
C GLU A 116 5.86 -9.34 -7.90
N TYR A 117 6.53 -9.32 -6.75
CA TYR A 117 6.54 -10.45 -5.80
C TYR A 117 5.14 -10.89 -5.36
N TYR A 118 4.29 -9.95 -4.95
CA TYR A 118 2.92 -10.26 -4.49
C TYR A 118 1.96 -10.57 -5.65
N SER A 119 2.30 -10.24 -6.89
CA SER A 119 1.51 -10.63 -8.06
C SER A 119 1.77 -12.08 -8.48
N ASP A 120 3.01 -12.54 -8.35
CA ASP A 120 3.44 -13.84 -8.88
C ASP A 120 3.28 -15.01 -7.90
N ASP A 121 3.30 -14.76 -6.58
CA ASP A 121 3.18 -15.80 -5.55
C ASP A 121 1.87 -15.71 -4.74
N PRO A 122 0.93 -16.67 -4.90
CA PRO A 122 -0.29 -16.75 -4.09
C PRO A 122 -0.04 -16.93 -2.57
N ASN A 123 1.19 -17.28 -2.18
CA ASN A 123 1.62 -17.47 -0.79
C ASN A 123 2.59 -16.38 -0.30
N ALA A 124 2.68 -15.24 -1.00
CA ALA A 124 3.57 -14.13 -0.64
C ALA A 124 3.37 -13.60 0.79
N ASP A 125 2.19 -13.80 1.38
CA ASP A 125 1.86 -13.40 2.76
C ASP A 125 2.25 -14.42 3.83
N ARG A 126 2.79 -15.60 3.46
CA ARG A 126 3.04 -16.70 4.40
C ARG A 126 3.94 -16.29 5.56
N ILE A 127 4.99 -15.51 5.30
CA ILE A 127 5.91 -15.02 6.33
C ILE A 127 5.19 -14.03 7.27
N ASN A 128 4.37 -13.13 6.72
CA ASN A 128 3.61 -12.16 7.52
C ASN A 128 2.59 -12.86 8.43
N ARG A 129 1.95 -13.93 7.93
CA ARG A 129 1.02 -14.76 8.72
C ARG A 129 1.71 -15.42 9.91
N ILE A 130 2.85 -16.07 9.68
CA ILE A 130 3.61 -16.74 10.75
C ILE A 130 4.03 -15.71 11.82
N LYS A 131 4.51 -14.54 11.41
CA LYS A 131 4.86 -13.46 12.35
C LYS A 131 3.65 -12.99 13.17
N GLY A 132 2.49 -12.81 12.54
CA GLY A 132 1.26 -12.43 13.24
C GLY A 132 0.77 -13.48 14.23
N GLU A 133 0.91 -14.77 13.92
CA GLU A 133 0.60 -15.88 14.82
C GLU A 133 1.54 -15.91 16.04
N MET A 134 2.84 -15.64 15.83
CA MET A 134 3.83 -15.57 16.92
C MET A 134 3.59 -14.40 17.88
N SER A 135 3.13 -13.25 17.40
CA SER A 135 2.82 -12.09 18.25
C SER A 135 1.59 -12.30 19.14
N GLN A 136 0.68 -13.22 18.81
CA GLN A 136 -0.47 -13.54 19.66
C GLN A 136 -0.12 -14.49 20.82
N VAL A 137 0.85 -15.39 20.64
CA VAL A 137 1.22 -16.38 21.67
C VAL A 137 2.10 -15.82 22.79
N GLU A 138 2.75 -14.67 22.58
CA GLU A 138 3.50 -13.97 23.65
C GLU A 138 2.59 -13.14 24.58
N MET A 139 1.29 -13.02 24.25
CA MET A 139 0.31 -12.22 24.99
C MET A 139 -0.75 -13.07 25.72
N SER A 140 -0.54 -14.39 25.81
CA SER A 140 -1.44 -15.36 26.47
C SER A 140 -0.83 -16.02 27.69
#